data_AF-A0A8S3RYA5-F1
#
_entry.id   AF-A0A8S3RYA5-F1
#
_cell.length_a   1.000
_cell.length_b   1.000
_cell.length_c   1.000
_cell.angle_alpha   90.00
_cell.angle_beta   90.00
_cell.angle_gamma   90.00
#
_symmetry.space_group_name_H-M   'P 1'
#
loop_
_entity.id
_entity.type
_entity.pdbx_description
1 polymer ?
#
loop_
_entity_poly.entity_id
_entity_poly.type
_entity_poly.pdbx_seq_one_letter_code
_entity_poly.pdbx_strand_id
1 'polypeptide(L)'
;MKKSIWDPTKVLTWLGFRWHLDTFNLELPEDKIERFKSTIDDIFSNINNITARQLARVTGKIISFIPSFGNICRIMSRNMLILIAASDYWDFHIQLTDEAIFELNFWKNNCTSLPRKSLLPVSFLPDRIVFTDASGFACAGFAVETSNKIVHKMWTPDEAKKSSTFRELSAFRFKHSHWESLRHFSNPDLKALTVSLCSVVTASKSENTLKKYKGYFKRFKYWCLKYNLPFLPTTVCTVALYLNYLIQSGVSTAVLNAAYYSIKWEHDLNLYDSILNDKLLDMVLEGGIRLLSKPLKRKEPITPTILKSIIAKFDKNDNLPGLRICAMMLLGFSGFLRYDELAHIRSSDLTFNDSHLQINIQKK
;
A
#
# COMPACT_ATOMS: atom_id res chain seq x y z
N MET A 1 23.59 44.69 6.68
CA MET A 1 22.24 44.72 7.29
C MET A 1 22.39 44.95 8.78
N LYS A 2 21.72 45.96 9.36
CA LYS A 2 21.60 46.08 10.83
C LYS A 2 20.87 44.83 11.33
N LYS A 3 21.53 44.02 12.16
CA LYS A 3 20.99 42.74 12.66
C LYS A 3 19.78 42.92 13.60
N SER A 4 19.55 44.13 14.09
CA SER A 4 18.51 44.44 15.06
C SER A 4 17.59 45.53 14.53
N ILE A 5 16.29 45.23 14.55
CA ILE A 5 15.20 46.19 14.30
C ILE A 5 14.63 46.51 15.67
N TRP A 6 14.78 47.77 16.11
CA TRP A 6 14.36 48.22 17.43
C TRP A 6 12.92 48.77 17.44
N ASP A 7 12.40 49.09 16.25
CA ASP A 7 11.01 49.49 16.07
C ASP A 7 10.13 48.25 15.85
N PRO A 8 9.02 48.09 16.61
CA PRO A 8 8.11 46.96 16.44
C PRO A 8 7.60 46.87 14.99
N THR A 9 7.84 45.73 14.34
CA THR A 9 7.45 45.49 12.94
C THR A 9 6.75 44.14 12.81
N LYS A 10 5.73 44.07 11.96
CA LYS A 10 4.96 42.83 11.71
C LYS A 10 5.57 41.94 10.63
N VAL A 11 6.41 42.52 9.77
CA VAL A 11 7.11 41.81 8.68
C VAL A 11 8.59 42.15 8.73
N LEU A 12 9.45 41.14 8.72
CA LEU A 12 10.90 41.35 8.72
C LEU A 12 11.66 40.22 8.00
N THR A 13 12.80 40.54 7.38
CA THR A 13 13.66 39.54 6.75
C THR A 13 14.75 39.10 7.72
N TRP A 14 14.76 37.82 8.09
CA TRP A 14 15.74 37.25 9.01
C TRP A 14 16.10 35.82 8.62
N LEU A 15 17.40 35.48 8.71
CA LEU A 15 17.97 34.20 8.27
C LEU A 15 17.59 33.77 6.84
N GLY A 16 17.39 34.75 5.94
CA GLY A 16 17.06 34.50 4.53
C GLY A 16 15.61 34.10 4.28
N PHE A 17 14.70 34.42 5.21
CA PHE A 17 13.25 34.31 5.09
C PHE A 17 12.57 35.62 5.46
N ARG A 18 11.43 35.91 4.83
CA ARG A 18 10.52 37.00 5.19
C ARG A 18 9.51 36.43 6.21
N TRP A 19 9.60 36.90 7.45
CA TRP A 19 8.70 36.54 8.54
C TRP A 19 7.48 37.43 8.49
N HIS A 20 6.30 36.83 8.50
CA HIS A 20 5.02 37.52 8.69
C HIS A 20 4.48 37.15 10.07
N LEU A 21 4.65 38.03 11.06
CA LEU A 21 4.33 37.78 12.47
C LEU A 21 2.84 37.89 12.79
N ASP A 22 2.07 38.53 11.91
CA ASP A 22 0.61 38.64 11.99
C ASP A 22 -0.08 37.34 11.60
N THR A 23 0.41 36.67 10.56
CA THR A 23 -0.10 35.40 10.03
C THR A 23 0.73 34.19 10.47
N PHE A 24 1.83 34.44 11.18
CA PHE A 24 2.81 33.43 11.63
C PHE A 24 3.27 32.51 10.49
N ASN A 25 3.68 33.12 9.37
CA ASN A 25 4.13 32.39 8.18
C ASN A 25 5.55 32.78 7.79
N LEU A 26 6.30 31.82 7.23
CA LEU A 26 7.60 32.07 6.61
C LEU A 26 7.46 32.09 5.10
N GLU A 27 7.94 33.17 4.49
CA GLU A 27 7.99 33.35 3.04
C GLU A 27 9.45 33.41 2.55
N LEU A 28 9.67 32.91 1.34
CA LEU A 28 10.92 33.15 0.62
C LEU A 28 10.92 34.58 0.06
N PRO A 29 11.99 35.36 0.28
CA PRO A 29 12.17 36.63 -0.40
C PRO A 29 12.11 36.49 -1.92
N GLU A 30 11.50 37.45 -2.61
CA GLU A 30 11.32 37.43 -4.07
C GLU A 30 12.64 37.28 -4.83
N ASP A 31 13.69 37.99 -4.39
CA ASP A 31 15.04 37.89 -4.95
C ASP A 31 15.61 36.46 -4.83
N LYS A 32 15.27 35.75 -3.76
CA LYS A 32 15.67 34.35 -3.55
C LYS A 32 14.90 33.40 -4.48
N ILE A 33 13.62 33.69 -4.75
CA ILE A 33 12.80 32.94 -5.70
C ILE A 33 13.31 33.14 -7.12
N GLU A 34 13.60 34.37 -7.54
CA GLU A 34 14.14 34.67 -8.87
C GLU A 34 15.49 34.00 -9.12
N ARG A 35 16.43 34.11 -8.16
CA ARG A 35 17.72 33.42 -8.22
C ARG A 35 17.58 31.90 -8.27
N PHE A 36 16.54 31.35 -7.65
CA PHE A 36 16.26 29.93 -7.69
C PHE A 36 15.70 29.51 -9.06
N LYS A 37 14.73 30.24 -9.61
CA LYS A 37 14.16 30.02 -10.95
C LYS A 37 15.24 30.10 -12.03
N SER A 38 16.11 31.11 -11.97
CA SER A 38 17.26 31.24 -12.89
C SER A 38 18.20 30.03 -12.83
N THR A 39 18.42 29.43 -11.66
CA THR A 39 19.26 28.20 -11.59
C THR A 39 18.58 26.99 -12.24
N ILE A 40 17.24 26.93 -12.23
CA ILE A 40 16.50 25.91 -12.94
C ILE A 40 16.54 26.17 -14.45
N ASP A 41 16.46 27.43 -14.86
CA ASP A 41 16.58 27.83 -16.27
C ASP A 41 17.96 27.44 -16.83
N ASP A 42 19.03 27.64 -16.08
CA ASP A 42 20.39 27.21 -16.45
C ASP A 42 20.48 25.68 -16.69
N ILE A 43 19.75 24.89 -15.91
CA ILE A 43 19.65 23.43 -16.08
C ILE A 43 18.91 23.11 -17.38
N PHE A 44 17.79 23.77 -17.65
CA PHE A 44 17.02 23.53 -18.87
C PHE A 44 17.75 23.99 -20.13
N SER A 45 18.50 25.08 -20.07
CA SER A 45 19.35 25.55 -21.18
C SER A 45 20.47 24.56 -21.52
N ASN A 46 20.93 23.78 -20.54
CA ASN A 46 22.00 22.79 -20.71
C ASN A 46 21.50 21.35 -20.50
N ILE A 47 20.25 21.05 -20.86
CA ILE A 47 19.58 19.79 -20.46
C ILE A 47 20.34 18.51 -20.86
N ASN A 48 21.10 18.57 -21.96
CA ASN A 48 21.89 17.46 -22.48
C ASN A 48 23.25 17.29 -21.79
N ASN A 49 23.64 18.22 -20.92
CA ASN A 49 24.96 18.29 -20.31
C ASN A 49 24.90 18.79 -18.86
N ILE A 50 24.22 18.01 -18.00
CA ILE A 50 24.03 18.34 -16.58
C ILE A 50 24.91 17.42 -15.72
N THR A 51 25.56 17.97 -14.71
CA THR A 51 26.30 17.19 -13.72
C THR A 51 25.50 16.94 -12.44
N ALA A 52 25.86 15.88 -11.70
CA ALA A 52 25.27 15.58 -10.39
C ALA A 52 25.37 16.77 -9.41
N ARG A 53 26.47 17.52 -9.45
CA ARG A 53 26.71 18.73 -8.66
C ARG A 53 25.71 19.84 -8.99
N GLN A 54 25.40 20.05 -10.26
CA GLN A 54 24.43 21.05 -10.70
C GLN A 54 23.02 20.68 -10.21
N LEU A 55 22.62 19.41 -10.36
CA LEU A 55 21.33 18.92 -9.88
C LEU A 55 21.22 18.97 -8.35
N ALA A 56 22.31 18.63 -7.65
CA ALA A 56 22.39 18.71 -6.19
C ALA A 56 22.31 20.15 -5.67
N ARG A 57 22.84 21.13 -6.40
CA ARG A 57 22.72 22.55 -6.05
C ARG A 57 21.27 23.02 -6.06
N VAL A 58 20.48 22.64 -7.05
CA VAL A 58 19.05 22.96 -7.12
C VAL A 58 18.27 22.22 -6.04
N THR A 59 18.54 20.93 -5.89
CA THR A 59 17.91 20.09 -4.87
C THR A 59 18.18 20.61 -3.45
N GLY A 60 19.42 21.02 -3.15
CA GLY A 60 19.80 21.63 -1.88
C GLY A 60 19.06 22.94 -1.61
N LYS A 61 18.84 23.77 -2.63
CA LYS A 61 18.00 24.98 -2.50
C LYS A 61 16.55 24.61 -2.16
N ILE A 62 15.97 23.61 -2.82
CA ILE A 62 14.60 23.13 -2.52
C ILE A 62 14.49 22.65 -1.07
N ILE A 63 15.44 21.84 -0.60
CA ILE A 63 15.46 21.35 0.78
C ILE A 63 15.62 22.50 1.77
N SER A 64 16.38 23.54 1.44
CA SER A 64 16.48 24.74 2.27
C SER A 64 15.14 25.49 2.44
N PHE A 65 14.14 25.24 1.59
CA PHE A 65 12.82 25.88 1.65
C PHE A 65 11.82 25.18 2.59
N ILE A 66 12.20 24.07 3.23
CA ILE A 66 11.35 23.33 4.19
C ILE A 66 10.70 24.23 5.26
N PRO A 67 11.37 25.27 5.82
CA PRO A 67 10.72 26.17 6.77
C PRO A 67 9.50 26.90 6.19
N SER A 68 9.51 27.21 4.88
CA SER A 68 8.44 27.93 4.20
C SER A 68 7.36 27.01 3.63
N PHE A 69 7.72 25.86 3.04
CA PHE A 69 6.76 24.99 2.33
C PHE A 69 6.54 23.62 2.99
N GLY A 70 7.30 23.27 4.02
CA GLY A 70 7.18 22.00 4.73
C GLY A 70 7.64 20.79 3.91
N ASN A 71 6.98 19.65 4.10
CA ASN A 71 7.42 18.35 3.57
C ASN A 71 7.31 18.23 2.04
N ILE A 72 6.57 19.12 1.36
CA ILE A 72 6.50 19.11 -0.10
C ILE A 72 7.88 19.29 -0.73
N CYS A 73 8.80 20.02 -0.07
CA CYS A 73 10.21 20.13 -0.46
C CYS A 73 10.90 18.78 -0.61
N ARG A 74 10.61 17.81 0.28
CA ARG A 74 11.20 16.46 0.22
C ARG A 74 10.49 15.56 -0.78
N ILE A 75 9.18 15.72 -0.92
CA ILE A 75 8.37 14.91 -1.85
C ILE A 75 8.71 15.29 -3.30
N MET A 76 8.72 16.59 -3.60
CA MET A 76 8.95 17.14 -4.94
C MET A 76 10.44 17.36 -5.25
N SER A 77 11.32 16.61 -4.61
CA SER A 77 12.74 16.51 -4.96
C SER A 77 13.25 15.08 -4.98
N ARG A 78 12.33 14.11 -4.85
CA ARG A 78 12.66 12.72 -4.62
C ARG A 78 13.36 12.10 -5.83
N ASN A 79 12.85 12.34 -7.03
CA ASN A 79 13.42 11.77 -8.25
C ASN A 79 14.77 12.43 -8.57
N MET A 80 14.91 13.74 -8.34
CA MET A 80 16.21 14.40 -8.40
C MET A 80 17.23 13.81 -7.41
N LEU A 81 16.83 13.55 -6.16
CA LEU A 81 17.68 12.91 -5.15
C LEU A 81 18.09 11.49 -5.53
N ILE A 82 17.21 10.71 -6.16
CA ILE A 82 17.53 9.36 -6.66
C ILE A 82 18.62 9.44 -7.73
N LEU A 83 18.52 10.37 -8.69
CA LEU A 83 19.53 10.56 -9.73
C LEU A 83 20.89 10.98 -9.15
N ILE A 84 20.89 11.89 -8.17
CA ILE A 84 22.11 12.30 -7.47
C ILE A 84 22.73 11.10 -6.74
N ALA A 85 21.92 10.30 -6.05
CA ALA A 85 22.41 9.14 -5.30
C ALA A 85 22.93 7.99 -6.19
N ALA A 86 22.43 7.90 -7.43
CA ALA A 86 22.89 6.94 -8.43
C ALA A 86 24.18 7.38 -9.16
N SER A 87 24.68 8.59 -8.90
CA SER A 87 25.87 9.11 -9.56
C SER A 87 27.14 8.68 -8.84
N ASP A 88 28.16 8.28 -9.59
CA ASP A 88 29.43 7.79 -9.03
C ASP A 88 30.28 8.91 -8.37
N TYR A 89 30.20 10.13 -8.90
CA TYR A 89 30.91 11.31 -8.40
C TYR A 89 30.19 12.61 -8.78
N TRP A 90 30.57 13.73 -8.16
CA TRP A 90 29.85 15.00 -8.28
C TRP A 90 29.78 15.59 -9.69
N ASP A 91 30.82 15.40 -10.51
CA ASP A 91 30.88 15.94 -11.86
C ASP A 91 30.46 14.89 -12.92
N PHE A 92 29.83 13.81 -12.49
CA PHE A 92 29.24 12.80 -13.37
C PHE A 92 28.07 13.39 -14.15
N HIS A 93 28.02 13.11 -15.47
CA HIS A 93 26.96 13.59 -16.34
C HIS A 93 25.69 12.75 -16.18
N ILE A 94 24.60 13.39 -15.78
CA ILE A 94 23.31 12.76 -15.55
C ILE A 94 22.37 13.06 -16.71
N GLN A 95 21.66 12.03 -17.18
CA GLN A 95 20.46 12.23 -18.00
C GLN A 95 19.24 12.37 -17.09
N LEU A 96 18.50 13.47 -17.22
CA LEU A 96 17.28 13.69 -16.45
C LEU A 96 16.16 12.74 -16.92
N THR A 97 15.49 12.10 -15.97
CA THR A 97 14.25 11.37 -16.26
C THR A 97 13.07 12.33 -16.40
N ASP A 98 11.98 11.87 -17.01
CA ASP A 98 10.75 12.64 -17.15
C ASP A 98 10.20 13.08 -15.78
N GLU A 99 10.36 12.25 -14.74
CA GLU A 99 9.93 12.59 -13.38
C GLU A 99 10.79 13.71 -12.76
N ALA A 100 12.10 13.70 -13.00
CA ALA A 100 12.99 14.76 -12.53
C ALA A 100 12.71 16.09 -13.28
N ILE A 101 12.44 16.02 -14.58
CA ILE A 101 12.00 17.17 -15.39
C ILE A 101 10.67 17.72 -14.86
N PHE A 102 9.73 16.85 -14.49
CA PHE A 102 8.47 17.25 -13.87
C PHE A 102 8.70 17.96 -12.53
N GLU A 103 9.56 17.44 -11.65
CA GLU A 103 9.89 18.08 -10.37
C GLU A 103 10.50 19.49 -10.56
N LEU A 104 11.44 19.64 -11.50
CA LEU A 104 12.03 20.94 -11.83
C LEU A 104 10.98 21.94 -12.33
N ASN A 105 10.10 21.51 -13.24
CA ASN A 105 9.00 22.33 -13.75
C ASN A 105 7.99 22.69 -12.66
N PHE A 106 7.68 21.76 -11.75
CA PHE A 106 6.82 22.03 -10.61
C PHE A 106 7.38 23.18 -9.77
N TRP A 107 8.66 23.13 -9.40
CA TRP A 107 9.27 24.18 -8.58
C TRP A 107 9.39 25.50 -9.33
N LYS A 108 9.74 25.48 -10.61
CA LYS A 108 9.79 26.70 -11.44
C LYS A 108 8.43 27.42 -11.50
N ASN A 109 7.35 26.66 -11.66
CA ASN A 109 6.02 27.23 -11.88
C ASN A 109 5.26 27.56 -10.59
N ASN A 110 5.50 26.83 -9.49
CA ASN A 110 4.65 26.92 -8.30
C ASN A 110 5.31 27.62 -7.10
N CYS A 111 6.61 27.97 -7.15
CA CYS A 111 7.31 28.55 -5.98
C CYS A 111 6.64 29.80 -5.38
N THR A 112 5.94 30.59 -6.20
CA THR A 112 5.24 31.82 -5.77
C THR A 112 3.81 31.57 -5.29
N SER A 113 3.15 30.50 -5.74
CA SER A 113 1.75 30.21 -5.47
C SER A 113 1.53 29.08 -4.45
N LEU A 114 2.59 28.36 -4.06
CA LEU A 114 2.50 27.25 -3.12
C LEU A 114 1.99 27.71 -1.75
N PRO A 115 1.07 26.95 -1.13
CA PRO A 115 0.61 27.24 0.21
C PRO A 115 1.78 27.17 1.18
N ARG A 116 1.88 28.19 2.03
CA ARG A 116 2.95 28.28 3.02
C ARG A 116 2.63 27.44 4.24
N LYS A 117 3.67 26.93 4.88
CA LYS A 117 3.59 26.27 6.17
C LYS A 117 3.28 27.34 7.23
N SER A 118 2.12 27.21 7.88
CA SER A 118 1.85 28.00 9.07
C SER A 118 2.72 27.54 10.23
N LEU A 119 3.30 28.51 10.94
CA LEU A 119 3.99 28.30 12.20
C LEU A 119 3.03 28.26 13.38
N LEU A 120 1.77 28.68 13.19
CA LEU A 120 0.75 28.42 14.19
C LEU A 120 0.58 26.91 14.31
N PRO A 121 0.47 26.40 15.55
CA PRO A 121 0.00 25.04 15.73
C PRO A 121 -1.33 24.94 14.99
N VAL A 122 -1.40 24.00 14.04
CA VAL A 122 -2.64 23.72 13.32
C VAL A 122 -3.72 23.54 14.38
N SER A 123 -4.74 24.39 14.38
CA SER A 123 -5.89 24.28 15.28
C SER A 123 -6.81 23.14 14.82
N PHE A 124 -6.22 22.01 14.50
CA PHE A 124 -6.90 20.74 14.63
C PHE A 124 -6.73 20.40 16.10
N LEU A 125 -7.79 20.55 16.89
CA LEU A 125 -7.86 19.80 18.13
C LEU A 125 -7.89 18.34 17.68
N PRO A 126 -6.83 17.55 17.89
CA PRO A 126 -6.91 16.14 17.57
C PRO A 126 -8.01 15.56 18.45
N ASP A 127 -8.97 14.85 17.86
CA ASP A 127 -10.03 14.18 18.63
C ASP A 127 -9.45 13.22 19.67
N ARG A 128 -8.20 12.75 19.46
CA ARG A 128 -7.38 11.94 20.39
C ARG A 128 -5.89 12.16 20.15
N ILE A 129 -5.09 12.30 21.22
CA ILE A 129 -3.62 12.33 21.16
C ILE A 129 -3.05 10.97 21.54
N VAL A 130 -2.28 10.36 20.62
CA VAL A 130 -1.58 9.09 20.82
C VAL A 130 -0.09 9.27 20.55
N PHE A 131 0.73 8.95 21.54
CA PHE A 131 2.17 8.82 21.45
C PHE A 131 2.50 7.37 21.15
N THR A 132 3.34 7.12 20.15
CA THR A 132 3.92 5.80 19.88
C THR A 132 5.42 5.92 19.79
N ASP A 133 6.11 4.90 20.24
CA ASP A 133 7.55 4.75 20.07
C ASP A 133 7.84 3.33 19.57
N ALA A 134 8.74 3.18 18.61
CA ALA A 134 9.04 1.91 17.97
C ALA A 134 10.55 1.73 17.75
N SER A 135 11.19 1.02 18.69
CA SER A 135 12.61 0.67 18.63
C SER A 135 12.89 -0.52 17.70
N GLY A 136 14.16 -0.94 17.61
CA GLY A 136 14.58 -2.19 16.94
C GLY A 136 14.05 -3.47 17.57
N PHE A 137 13.61 -3.39 18.83
CA PHE A 137 13.30 -4.56 19.66
C PHE A 137 11.85 -4.60 20.14
N ALA A 138 11.21 -3.43 20.28
CA ALA A 138 9.85 -3.30 20.80
C ALA A 138 9.15 -2.03 20.31
N CYS A 139 7.84 -1.96 20.47
CA CYS A 139 7.09 -0.71 20.47
C CYS A 139 6.35 -0.47 21.78
N ALA A 140 6.03 0.80 22.01
CA ALA A 140 5.13 1.27 23.03
C ALA A 140 4.14 2.30 22.47
N GLY A 141 2.98 2.43 23.11
CA GLY A 141 1.96 3.41 22.76
C GLY A 141 1.25 3.93 24.00
N PHE A 142 1.03 5.24 24.08
CA PHE A 142 0.38 5.93 25.18
C PHE A 142 -0.63 6.93 24.60
N ALA A 143 -1.87 6.93 25.11
CA ALA A 143 -2.90 7.85 24.65
C ALA A 143 -3.38 8.69 25.84
N VAL A 144 -3.47 10.00 25.66
CA VAL A 144 -3.69 10.96 26.76
C VAL A 144 -5.10 10.83 27.36
N GLU A 145 -6.10 10.52 26.53
CA GLU A 145 -7.51 10.56 26.92
C GLU A 145 -8.10 9.18 27.29
N THR A 146 -7.45 8.09 26.89
CA THR A 146 -7.90 6.72 27.18
C THR A 146 -7.17 6.15 28.39
N SER A 147 -7.63 6.54 29.58
CA SER A 147 -7.36 5.84 30.85
C SER A 147 -5.90 5.46 31.09
N ASN A 148 -4.92 6.38 31.04
CA ASN A 148 -3.51 6.19 31.45
C ASN A 148 -2.79 4.87 31.06
N LYS A 149 -3.29 4.13 30.07
CA LYS A 149 -2.87 2.75 29.77
C LYS A 149 -1.75 2.76 28.75
N ILE A 150 -0.53 2.58 29.22
CA ILE A 150 0.67 2.36 28.40
C ILE A 150 0.57 0.94 27.81
N VAL A 151 0.67 0.81 26.48
CA VAL A 151 0.77 -0.49 25.79
C VAL A 151 2.19 -0.67 25.30
N HIS A 152 2.71 -1.90 25.33
CA HIS A 152 4.01 -2.24 24.77
C HIS A 152 4.01 -3.67 24.20
N LYS A 153 4.78 -3.90 23.13
CA LYS A 153 4.95 -5.19 22.46
C LYS A 153 6.42 -5.35 22.05
N MET A 154 7.01 -6.52 22.30
CA MET A 154 8.29 -6.90 21.71
C MET A 154 8.09 -7.38 20.27
N TRP A 155 8.99 -7.02 19.36
CA TRP A 155 8.95 -7.47 17.97
C TRP A 155 9.31 -8.95 17.86
N THR A 156 8.67 -9.65 16.94
CA THR A 156 9.20 -10.94 16.49
C THR A 156 10.49 -10.73 15.69
N PRO A 157 11.36 -11.76 15.53
CA PRO A 157 12.59 -11.64 14.75
C PRO A 157 12.37 -11.14 13.31
N ASP A 158 11.20 -11.44 12.74
CA ASP A 158 10.82 -10.99 11.39
C ASP A 158 10.29 -9.55 11.37
N GLU A 159 9.55 -9.14 12.40
CA GLU A 159 9.06 -7.76 12.56
C GLU A 159 10.19 -6.78 12.89
N ALA A 160 11.17 -7.21 13.70
CA ALA A 160 12.35 -6.42 14.08
C ALA A 160 13.18 -6.03 12.85
N LYS A 161 13.23 -6.91 11.84
CA LYS A 161 13.93 -6.69 10.55
C LYS A 161 13.19 -5.74 9.60
N LYS A 162 11.94 -5.35 9.88
CA LYS A 162 11.17 -4.44 9.03
C LYS A 162 11.60 -2.98 9.24
N SER A 163 11.25 -2.12 8.28
CA SER A 163 11.59 -0.70 8.30
C SER A 163 11.04 0.00 9.54
N SER A 164 11.72 1.06 9.99
CA SER A 164 11.26 1.88 11.13
C SER A 164 9.83 2.39 10.91
N THR A 165 9.47 2.81 9.69
CA THR A 165 8.11 3.22 9.33
C THR A 165 7.08 2.10 9.50
N PHE A 166 7.43 0.86 9.15
CA PHE A 166 6.57 -0.30 9.40
C PHE A 166 6.36 -0.50 10.89
N ARG A 167 7.43 -0.40 11.69
CA ARG A 167 7.40 -0.59 13.14
C ARG A 167 6.55 0.50 13.82
N GLU A 168 6.70 1.76 13.43
CA GLU A 168 5.86 2.88 13.90
C GLU A 168 4.37 2.69 13.58
N LEU A 169 4.03 2.37 12.32
CA LEU A 169 2.64 2.12 11.93
C LEU A 169 2.05 0.87 12.60
N SER A 170 2.88 -0.12 12.90
CA SER A 170 2.47 -1.32 13.61
C SER A 170 2.19 -1.03 15.08
N ALA A 171 2.98 -0.16 15.73
CA ALA A 171 2.73 0.32 17.09
C ALA A 171 1.36 1.03 17.19
N PHE A 172 1.06 1.89 16.22
CA PHE A 172 -0.23 2.57 16.11
C PHE A 172 -1.39 1.58 15.94
N ARG A 173 -1.27 0.62 15.02
CA ARG A 173 -2.30 -0.41 14.78
C ARG A 173 -2.51 -1.33 15.98
N PHE A 174 -1.43 -1.65 16.71
CA PHE A 174 -1.48 -2.48 17.91
C PHE A 174 -2.27 -1.82 19.04
N LYS A 175 -2.19 -0.49 19.19
CA LYS A 175 -3.01 0.24 20.17
C LYS A 175 -4.51 0.12 19.85
N HIS A 176 -4.87 0.19 18.57
CA HIS A 176 -6.25 0.31 18.09
C HIS A 176 -6.98 -1.02 17.79
N SER A 177 -6.33 -2.18 17.92
CA SER A 177 -7.00 -3.46 17.63
C SER A 177 -7.88 -3.92 18.81
N HIS A 178 -9.10 -4.39 18.51
CA HIS A 178 -10.08 -4.89 19.49
C HIS A 178 -9.72 -6.26 20.07
N TRP A 179 -8.51 -6.76 19.80
CA TRP A 179 -7.89 -7.90 20.49
C TRP A 179 -7.51 -7.53 21.92
N GLU A 180 -8.29 -6.64 22.55
CA GLU A 180 -7.99 -6.02 23.84
C GLU A 180 -7.94 -7.02 24.97
N SER A 181 -8.88 -7.95 24.93
CA SER A 181 -9.04 -9.00 25.92
C SER A 181 -7.83 -9.93 26.00
N LEU A 182 -7.15 -10.19 24.87
CA LEU A 182 -5.91 -10.97 24.84
C LEU A 182 -4.75 -10.25 25.54
N ARG A 183 -4.87 -8.95 25.82
CA ARG A 183 -3.85 -8.13 26.49
C ARG A 183 -3.81 -8.32 28.01
N HIS A 184 -4.80 -8.98 28.62
CA HIS A 184 -4.89 -9.17 30.08
C HIS A 184 -4.07 -10.34 30.61
N PHE A 185 -3.56 -11.21 29.74
CA PHE A 185 -2.76 -12.35 30.17
C PHE A 185 -1.33 -11.91 30.52
N SER A 186 -1.03 -11.85 31.82
CA SER A 186 0.32 -11.51 32.33
C SER A 186 1.30 -12.69 32.30
N ASN A 187 0.78 -13.92 32.23
CA ASN A 187 1.60 -15.13 32.17
C ASN A 187 2.36 -15.21 30.82
N PRO A 188 3.69 -15.42 30.82
CA PRO A 188 4.52 -15.41 29.62
C PRO A 188 4.17 -16.52 28.62
N ASP A 189 3.75 -17.70 29.09
CA ASP A 189 3.34 -18.81 28.23
C ASP A 189 2.02 -18.48 27.50
N LEU A 190 1.05 -17.90 28.22
CA LEU A 190 -0.19 -17.42 27.62
C LEU A 190 0.05 -16.28 26.64
N LYS A 191 1.01 -15.40 26.93
CA LYS A 191 1.40 -14.31 26.02
C LYS A 191 2.02 -14.84 24.73
N ALA A 192 2.82 -15.90 24.78
CA ALA A 192 3.33 -16.58 23.59
C ALA A 192 2.18 -17.14 22.73
N LEU A 193 1.14 -17.70 23.36
CA LEU A 193 -0.05 -18.18 22.65
C LEU A 193 -0.81 -17.05 21.93
N THR A 194 -0.88 -15.84 22.50
CA THR A 194 -1.54 -14.70 21.83
C THR A 194 -0.91 -14.32 20.49
N VAL A 195 0.42 -14.48 20.36
CA VAL A 195 1.15 -14.21 19.11
C VAL A 195 0.82 -15.27 18.06
N SER A 196 0.78 -16.54 18.48
CA SER A 196 0.38 -17.65 17.60
C SER A 196 -1.10 -17.58 17.19
N LEU A 197 -1.96 -16.98 18.02
CA LEU A 197 -3.39 -16.91 17.73
C LEU A 197 -3.68 -16.08 16.47
N CYS A 198 -2.92 -15.01 16.21
CA CYS A 198 -3.04 -14.24 14.98
C CYS A 198 -2.75 -15.07 13.73
N SER A 199 -1.69 -15.89 13.76
CA SER A 199 -1.36 -16.76 12.62
C SER A 199 -2.41 -17.86 12.45
N VAL A 200 -2.91 -18.44 13.54
CA VAL A 200 -4.01 -19.41 13.55
C VAL A 200 -5.29 -18.82 12.95
N VAL A 201 -5.69 -17.62 13.35
CA VAL A 201 -6.89 -16.93 12.82
C VAL A 201 -6.72 -16.64 11.33
N THR A 202 -5.53 -16.21 10.89
CA THR A 202 -5.27 -16.00 9.46
C THR A 202 -5.28 -17.31 8.67
N ALA A 203 -4.83 -18.42 9.26
CA ALA A 203 -4.85 -19.75 8.64
C ALA A 203 -6.26 -20.32 8.43
N SER A 204 -7.29 -19.73 9.06
CA SER A 204 -8.69 -20.12 8.81
C SER A 204 -9.16 -19.88 7.37
N LYS A 205 -8.40 -19.12 6.56
CA LYS A 205 -8.64 -18.88 5.14
C LYS A 205 -7.38 -19.18 4.34
N SER A 206 -7.56 -19.74 3.14
CA SER A 206 -6.43 -19.95 2.21
C SER A 206 -5.73 -18.62 1.89
N GLU A 207 -4.43 -18.67 1.61
CA GLU A 207 -3.65 -17.47 1.25
C GLU A 207 -4.25 -16.72 0.04
N ASN A 208 -4.76 -17.46 -0.94
CA ASN A 208 -5.40 -16.88 -2.12
C ASN A 208 -6.69 -16.14 -1.75
N THR A 209 -7.49 -16.69 -0.81
CA THR A 209 -8.66 -16.02 -0.26
C THR A 209 -8.27 -14.75 0.50
N LEU A 210 -7.22 -14.78 1.32
CA LEU A 210 -6.73 -13.60 2.04
C LEU A 210 -6.24 -12.51 1.09
N LYS A 211 -5.44 -12.86 0.08
CA LYS A 211 -4.98 -11.92 -0.97
C LYS A 211 -6.17 -11.28 -1.67
N LYS A 212 -7.16 -12.11 -2.04
CA LYS A 212 -8.42 -11.67 -2.64
C LYS A 212 -9.13 -10.66 -1.72
N TYR A 213 -9.45 -11.05 -0.48
CA TYR A 213 -10.18 -10.19 0.46
C TYR A 213 -9.44 -8.88 0.73
N LYS A 214 -8.12 -8.89 0.97
CA LYS A 214 -7.32 -7.66 1.12
C LYS A 214 -7.48 -6.71 -0.07
N GLY A 215 -7.47 -7.24 -1.29
CA GLY A 215 -7.66 -6.46 -2.51
C GLY A 215 -9.06 -5.83 -2.60
N TYR A 216 -10.10 -6.60 -2.33
CA TYR A 216 -11.49 -6.10 -2.37
C TYR A 216 -11.79 -5.11 -1.25
N PHE A 217 -11.32 -5.38 -0.03
CA PHE A 217 -11.47 -4.46 1.10
C PHE A 217 -10.74 -3.13 0.85
N LYS A 218 -9.56 -3.15 0.22
CA LYS A 218 -8.85 -1.92 -0.17
C LYS A 218 -9.69 -1.04 -1.11
N ARG A 219 -10.45 -1.65 -2.04
CA ARG A 219 -11.35 -0.91 -2.94
C ARG A 219 -12.53 -0.31 -2.19
N PHE A 220 -13.13 -1.06 -1.27
CA PHE A 220 -14.17 -0.54 -0.38
C PHE A 220 -13.67 0.63 0.46
N LYS A 221 -12.49 0.49 1.08
CA LYS A 221 -11.84 1.56 1.86
C LYS A 221 -11.64 2.82 1.02
N TYR A 222 -11.11 2.70 -0.19
CA TYR A 222 -10.93 3.84 -1.09
C TYR A 222 -12.28 4.52 -1.42
N TRP A 223 -13.32 3.72 -1.71
CA TRP A 223 -14.65 4.23 -1.95
C TRP A 223 -15.21 4.98 -0.74
N CYS A 224 -15.07 4.44 0.47
CA CYS A 224 -15.50 5.13 1.70
C CYS A 224 -14.77 6.45 1.91
N LEU A 225 -13.44 6.46 1.74
CA LEU A 225 -12.62 7.67 1.89
C LEU A 225 -13.02 8.77 0.89
N LYS A 226 -13.41 8.40 -0.34
CA LYS A 226 -13.91 9.35 -1.34
C LYS A 226 -15.17 10.11 -0.88
N TYR A 227 -16.01 9.48 -0.06
CA TYR A 227 -17.26 10.04 0.44
C TYR A 227 -17.20 10.44 1.92
N ASN A 228 -16.00 10.51 2.52
CA ASN A 228 -15.80 10.79 3.95
C ASN A 228 -16.58 9.85 4.89
N LEU A 229 -16.73 8.57 4.51
CA LEU A 229 -17.40 7.55 5.30
C LEU A 229 -16.40 6.69 6.08
N PRO A 230 -16.75 6.22 7.30
CA PRO A 230 -15.90 5.30 8.03
C PRO A 230 -15.91 3.92 7.36
N PHE A 231 -14.70 3.41 7.06
CA PHE A 231 -14.54 2.09 6.44
C PHE A 231 -14.42 0.96 7.48
N LEU A 232 -14.05 1.26 8.73
CA LEU A 232 -13.93 0.30 9.83
C LEU A 232 -13.94 1.01 11.20
N PRO A 233 -14.89 0.70 12.11
CA PRO A 233 -16.13 -0.01 11.81
C PRO A 233 -16.97 0.80 10.82
N THR A 234 -17.66 0.13 9.91
CA THR A 234 -18.59 0.79 8.98
C THR A 234 -20.04 0.64 9.43
N THR A 235 -21.01 1.15 8.67
CA THR A 235 -22.44 0.98 8.96
C THR A 235 -23.11 0.06 7.95
N VAL A 236 -24.24 -0.56 8.31
CA VAL A 236 -25.07 -1.35 7.39
C VAL A 236 -25.39 -0.55 6.13
N CYS A 237 -25.84 0.70 6.30
CA CYS A 237 -26.19 1.60 5.20
C CYS A 237 -24.99 1.87 4.27
N THR A 238 -23.79 2.09 4.83
CA THR A 238 -22.58 2.31 4.03
C THR A 238 -22.25 1.12 3.15
N VAL A 239 -22.36 -0.10 3.69
CA VAL A 239 -22.11 -1.32 2.92
C VAL A 239 -23.21 -1.53 1.86
N ALA A 240 -24.48 -1.32 2.21
CA ALA A 240 -25.59 -1.44 1.27
C ALA A 240 -25.43 -0.49 0.08
N LEU A 241 -25.06 0.77 0.33
CA LEU A 241 -24.78 1.76 -0.72
C LEU A 241 -23.59 1.34 -1.59
N TYR A 242 -22.52 0.82 -0.99
CA TYR A 242 -21.37 0.34 -1.75
C TYR A 242 -21.72 -0.85 -2.65
N LEU A 243 -22.47 -1.83 -2.13
CA LEU A 243 -22.92 -2.98 -2.92
C LEU A 243 -23.85 -2.54 -4.04
N ASN A 244 -24.77 -1.61 -3.79
CA ASN A 244 -25.64 -1.04 -4.81
C ASN A 244 -24.85 -0.29 -5.89
N TYR A 245 -23.82 0.48 -5.50
CA TYR A 245 -22.90 1.11 -6.44
C TYR A 245 -22.21 0.08 -7.36
N LEU A 246 -21.76 -1.05 -6.81
CA LEU A 246 -21.18 -2.14 -7.60
C LEU A 246 -22.21 -2.76 -8.56
N ILE A 247 -23.45 -2.99 -8.09
CA ILE A 247 -24.54 -3.52 -8.90
C ILE A 247 -24.86 -2.59 -10.08
N GLN A 248 -25.01 -1.30 -9.83
CA GLN A 248 -25.25 -0.29 -10.87
C GLN A 248 -24.08 -0.16 -11.85
N SER A 249 -22.86 -0.44 -11.40
CA SER A 249 -21.67 -0.48 -12.25
C SER A 249 -21.57 -1.75 -13.12
N GLY A 250 -22.54 -2.67 -13.03
CA GLY A 250 -22.62 -3.86 -13.88
C GLY A 250 -21.51 -4.89 -13.64
N VAL A 251 -20.96 -4.96 -12.43
CA VAL A 251 -19.89 -5.92 -12.09
C VAL A 251 -20.38 -7.37 -12.14
N SER A 252 -19.48 -8.35 -12.11
CA SER A 252 -19.89 -9.75 -12.01
C SER A 252 -20.37 -10.11 -10.60
N THR A 253 -21.22 -11.13 -10.48
CA THR A 253 -21.66 -11.68 -9.19
C THR A 253 -20.48 -12.14 -8.33
N ALA A 254 -19.39 -12.59 -8.94
CA ALA A 254 -18.15 -12.96 -8.24
C ALA A 254 -17.45 -11.75 -7.59
N VAL A 255 -17.49 -10.58 -8.23
CA VAL A 255 -16.95 -9.32 -7.69
C VAL A 255 -17.82 -8.84 -6.54
N LEU A 256 -19.15 -8.89 -6.70
CA LEU A 256 -20.11 -8.50 -5.65
C LEU A 256 -19.93 -9.35 -4.39
N ASN A 257 -19.92 -10.68 -4.54
CA ASN A 257 -19.68 -11.60 -3.42
C ASN A 257 -18.31 -11.38 -2.77
N ALA A 258 -17.26 -11.18 -3.57
CA ALA A 258 -15.93 -10.94 -3.02
C ALA A 258 -15.84 -9.65 -2.21
N ALA A 259 -16.52 -8.60 -2.64
CA ALA A 259 -16.65 -7.35 -1.90
C ALA A 259 -17.36 -7.60 -0.55
N TYR A 260 -18.56 -8.17 -0.56
CA TYR A 260 -19.34 -8.50 0.63
C TYR A 260 -18.52 -9.30 1.66
N TYR A 261 -17.95 -10.44 1.24
CA TYR A 261 -17.22 -11.32 2.16
C TYR A 261 -15.88 -10.73 2.62
N SER A 262 -15.25 -9.85 1.83
CA SER A 262 -14.05 -9.15 2.28
C SER A 262 -14.34 -8.15 3.40
N ILE A 263 -15.46 -7.44 3.31
CA ILE A 263 -15.90 -6.50 4.36
C ILE A 263 -16.29 -7.28 5.60
N LYS A 264 -17.01 -8.41 5.44
CA LYS A 264 -17.35 -9.33 6.53
C LYS A 264 -16.11 -9.81 7.27
N TRP A 265 -15.18 -10.39 6.52
CA TRP A 265 -13.94 -10.93 7.05
C TRP A 265 -13.12 -9.88 7.81
N GLU A 266 -13.02 -8.65 7.28
CA GLU A 266 -12.25 -7.62 7.96
C GLU A 266 -12.91 -7.14 9.26
N HIS A 267 -14.25 -7.11 9.33
CA HIS A 267 -14.96 -6.79 10.57
C HIS A 267 -14.82 -7.92 11.61
N ASP A 268 -15.02 -9.17 11.18
CA ASP A 268 -14.88 -10.35 12.03
C ASP A 268 -13.44 -10.48 12.57
N LEU A 269 -12.43 -10.22 11.73
CA LEU A 269 -11.00 -10.23 12.10
C LEU A 269 -10.66 -9.16 13.15
N ASN A 270 -11.41 -8.05 13.15
CA ASN A 270 -11.28 -6.99 14.14
C ASN A 270 -12.30 -7.11 15.27
N LEU A 271 -12.95 -8.28 15.43
CA LEU A 271 -13.89 -8.58 16.52
C LEU A 271 -15.02 -7.55 16.67
N TYR A 272 -15.41 -6.90 15.57
CA TYR A 272 -16.63 -6.08 15.56
C TYR A 272 -17.85 -7.00 15.45
N ASP A 273 -18.97 -6.55 16.00
CA ASP A 273 -20.25 -7.19 15.73
C ASP A 273 -20.46 -7.25 14.21
N SER A 274 -20.85 -8.42 13.71
CA SER A 274 -20.97 -8.64 12.27
C SER A 274 -22.17 -7.83 11.76
N ILE A 275 -21.89 -6.60 11.29
CA ILE A 275 -22.83 -5.69 10.62
C ILE A 275 -23.58 -6.41 9.48
N LEU A 276 -22.97 -7.48 8.95
CA LEU A 276 -23.42 -8.29 7.83
C LEU A 276 -24.35 -9.45 8.20
N ASN A 277 -24.84 -9.51 9.45
CA ASN A 277 -26.01 -10.31 9.82
C ASN A 277 -27.33 -9.51 9.69
N ASP A 278 -27.25 -8.28 9.19
CA ASP A 278 -28.41 -7.43 8.95
C ASP A 278 -29.17 -7.89 7.69
N LYS A 279 -30.49 -8.09 7.83
CA LYS A 279 -31.39 -8.54 6.74
C LYS A 279 -31.32 -7.65 5.50
N LEU A 280 -31.03 -6.36 5.65
CA LEU A 280 -30.89 -5.44 4.52
C LEU A 280 -29.75 -5.88 3.59
N LEU A 281 -28.61 -6.29 4.15
CA LEU A 281 -27.44 -6.67 3.35
C LEU A 281 -27.65 -7.99 2.64
N ASP A 282 -28.38 -8.92 3.25
CA ASP A 282 -28.79 -10.16 2.60
C ASP A 282 -29.73 -9.88 1.43
N MET A 283 -30.75 -9.03 1.62
CA MET A 283 -31.67 -8.63 0.55
C MET A 283 -30.94 -7.91 -0.60
N VAL A 284 -30.00 -7.02 -0.30
CA VAL A 284 -29.18 -6.33 -1.32
C VAL A 284 -28.30 -7.32 -2.07
N LEU A 285 -27.67 -8.27 -1.37
CA LEU A 285 -26.82 -9.27 -1.99
C LEU A 285 -27.64 -10.21 -2.90
N GLU A 286 -28.77 -10.72 -2.42
CA GLU A 286 -29.69 -11.56 -3.21
C GLU A 286 -30.22 -10.81 -4.44
N GLY A 287 -30.69 -9.58 -4.26
CA GLY A 287 -31.16 -8.73 -5.35
C GLY A 287 -30.07 -8.47 -6.38
N GLY A 288 -28.87 -8.11 -5.92
CA GLY A 288 -27.70 -7.90 -6.76
C GLY A 288 -27.30 -9.14 -7.54
N ILE A 289 -27.32 -10.32 -6.91
CA ILE A 289 -27.05 -11.58 -7.60
C ILE A 289 -28.09 -11.82 -8.68
N ARG A 290 -29.39 -11.63 -8.41
CA ARG A 290 -30.45 -11.80 -9.42
C ARG A 290 -30.29 -10.85 -10.60
N LEU A 291 -30.00 -9.57 -10.33
CA LEU A 291 -29.84 -8.54 -11.38
C LEU A 291 -28.59 -8.73 -12.24
N LEU A 292 -27.49 -9.20 -11.64
CA LEU A 292 -26.20 -9.36 -12.33
C LEU A 292 -25.99 -10.77 -12.92
N SER A 293 -26.86 -11.72 -12.58
CA SER A 293 -26.75 -13.11 -13.04
C SER A 293 -26.89 -13.19 -14.55
N LYS A 294 -25.89 -13.82 -15.17
CA LYS A 294 -25.88 -14.14 -16.60
C LYS A 294 -25.72 -15.66 -16.77
N PRO A 295 -26.24 -16.25 -17.87
CA PRO A 295 -26.02 -17.66 -18.16
C PRO A 295 -24.52 -17.99 -18.12
N LEU A 296 -24.16 -19.02 -17.36
CA LEU A 296 -22.76 -19.44 -17.24
C LEU A 296 -22.29 -20.05 -18.56
N LYS A 297 -21.47 -19.32 -19.32
CA LYS A 297 -20.72 -19.87 -20.46
C LYS A 297 -19.52 -20.66 -19.92
N ARG A 298 -19.70 -21.95 -19.70
CA ARG A 298 -18.58 -22.86 -19.38
C ARG A 298 -17.72 -23.05 -20.63
N LYS A 299 -16.40 -23.18 -20.44
CA LYS A 299 -15.51 -23.59 -21.53
C LYS A 299 -15.88 -25.01 -21.94
N GLU A 300 -15.81 -25.29 -23.25
CA GLU A 300 -15.97 -26.64 -23.77
C GLU A 300 -14.90 -27.57 -23.17
N PRO A 301 -15.25 -28.81 -22.83
CA PRO A 301 -14.30 -29.77 -22.28
C PRO A 301 -13.25 -30.13 -23.33
N ILE A 302 -12.01 -30.35 -22.89
CA ILE A 302 -10.99 -30.96 -23.74
C ILE A 302 -11.43 -32.40 -24.03
N THR A 303 -11.43 -32.78 -25.30
CA THR A 303 -11.76 -34.14 -25.73
C THR A 303 -10.49 -34.94 -26.06
N PRO A 304 -10.56 -36.28 -26.09
CA PRO A 304 -9.45 -37.11 -26.56
C PRO A 304 -9.00 -36.77 -27.98
N THR A 305 -9.91 -36.32 -28.85
CA THR A 305 -9.59 -35.88 -30.22
C THR A 305 -8.78 -34.60 -30.24
N ILE A 306 -9.11 -33.63 -29.38
CA ILE A 306 -8.32 -32.41 -29.19
C ILE A 306 -6.93 -32.73 -28.61
N LEU A 307 -6.84 -33.66 -27.66
CA LEU A 307 -5.55 -34.10 -27.13
C LEU A 307 -4.65 -34.74 -28.19
N LYS A 308 -5.21 -35.62 -29.04
CA LYS A 308 -4.47 -36.22 -30.16
C LYS A 308 -3.93 -35.16 -31.12
N SER A 309 -4.70 -34.10 -31.41
CA SER A 309 -4.24 -33.03 -32.29
C SER A 309 -3.17 -32.14 -31.66
N ILE A 310 -3.23 -31.91 -30.34
CA ILE A 310 -2.17 -31.24 -29.58
C ILE A 310 -0.88 -32.06 -29.66
N ILE A 311 -0.94 -33.36 -29.38
CA ILE A 311 0.23 -34.26 -29.42
C ILE A 311 0.84 -34.26 -30.82
N ALA A 312 0.03 -34.49 -31.86
CA ALA A 312 0.50 -34.49 -33.25
C ALA A 312 1.18 -33.16 -33.68
N LYS A 313 0.85 -32.04 -33.01
CA LYS A 313 1.44 -30.74 -33.29
C LYS A 313 2.77 -30.51 -32.54
N PHE A 314 2.84 -30.91 -31.27
CA PHE A 314 3.95 -30.58 -30.36
C PHE A 314 4.98 -31.72 -30.20
N ASP A 315 4.62 -32.95 -30.55
CA ASP A 315 5.50 -34.13 -30.57
C ASP A 315 6.28 -34.20 -31.90
N LYS A 316 7.00 -33.13 -32.23
CA LYS A 316 7.85 -33.07 -33.44
C LYS A 316 9.28 -32.68 -33.05
N ASN A 317 10.24 -33.43 -33.58
CA ASN A 317 11.69 -33.14 -33.56
C ASN A 317 12.34 -33.08 -32.16
N ASP A 318 12.01 -34.00 -31.25
CA ASP A 318 12.65 -34.12 -29.91
C ASP A 318 12.73 -32.79 -29.12
N ASN A 319 11.73 -31.94 -29.32
CA ASN A 319 11.66 -30.65 -28.66
C ASN A 319 11.17 -30.83 -27.22
N LEU A 320 12.09 -30.80 -26.25
CA LEU A 320 11.81 -30.93 -24.81
C LEU A 320 10.63 -30.05 -24.33
N PRO A 321 10.56 -28.74 -24.68
CA PRO A 321 9.38 -27.90 -24.44
C PRO A 321 8.05 -28.48 -24.97
N GLY A 322 8.05 -29.05 -26.16
CA GLY A 322 6.88 -29.66 -26.79
C GLY A 322 6.43 -30.93 -26.06
N LEU A 323 7.37 -31.83 -25.77
CA LEU A 323 7.14 -33.04 -24.99
C LEU A 323 6.59 -32.71 -23.59
N ARG A 324 7.11 -31.66 -22.94
CA ARG A 324 6.60 -31.18 -21.65
C ARG A 324 5.13 -30.75 -21.75
N ILE A 325 4.75 -30.02 -22.80
CA ILE A 325 3.34 -29.61 -23.00
C ILE A 325 2.45 -30.83 -23.19
N CYS A 326 2.88 -31.79 -24.02
CA CYS A 326 2.15 -33.04 -24.23
C CYS A 326 1.96 -33.81 -22.92
N ALA A 327 3.03 -33.99 -22.14
CA ALA A 327 2.99 -34.67 -20.85
C ALA A 327 2.06 -33.96 -19.86
N MET A 328 2.15 -32.64 -19.72
CA MET A 328 1.28 -31.86 -18.83
C MET A 328 -0.19 -31.96 -19.21
N MET A 329 -0.52 -31.90 -20.51
CA MET A 329 -1.90 -32.01 -20.99
C MET A 329 -2.46 -33.41 -20.79
N LEU A 330 -1.66 -34.45 -21.05
CA LEU A 330 -2.05 -35.85 -20.84
C LEU A 330 -2.26 -36.15 -19.37
N LEU A 331 -1.33 -35.77 -18.49
CA LEU A 331 -1.44 -35.96 -17.05
C LEU A 331 -2.62 -35.17 -16.48
N GLY A 332 -2.81 -33.93 -16.94
CA GLY A 332 -3.95 -33.10 -16.52
C GLY A 332 -5.29 -33.71 -16.90
N PHE A 333 -5.39 -34.26 -18.12
CA PHE A 333 -6.59 -34.91 -18.60
C PHE A 333 -6.86 -36.25 -17.91
N SER A 334 -5.85 -37.12 -17.80
CA SER A 334 -6.02 -38.46 -17.22
C SER A 334 -6.24 -38.44 -15.71
N GLY A 335 -5.57 -37.54 -15.00
CA GLY A 335 -5.70 -37.38 -13.56
C GLY A 335 -6.78 -36.39 -13.11
N PHE A 336 -7.46 -35.71 -14.05
CA PHE A 336 -8.40 -34.61 -13.77
C PHE A 336 -7.78 -33.50 -12.88
N LEU A 337 -6.50 -33.23 -13.10
CA LEU A 337 -5.70 -32.39 -12.24
C LEU A 337 -5.92 -30.91 -12.51
N ARG A 338 -5.99 -30.12 -11.44
CA ARG A 338 -5.92 -28.66 -11.53
C ARG A 338 -4.51 -28.22 -11.91
N TYR A 339 -4.41 -27.04 -12.50
CA TYR A 339 -3.12 -26.45 -12.82
C TYR A 339 -2.16 -26.41 -11.61
N ASP A 340 -2.65 -25.99 -10.44
CA ASP A 340 -1.81 -25.92 -9.24
C ASP A 340 -1.29 -27.29 -8.78
N GLU A 341 -2.07 -28.36 -8.99
CA GLU A 341 -1.65 -29.72 -8.69
C GLU A 341 -0.54 -30.13 -9.68
N LEU A 342 -0.77 -29.97 -10.99
CA LEU A 342 0.22 -30.25 -12.03
C LEU A 342 1.53 -29.49 -11.85
N ALA A 343 1.46 -28.20 -11.53
CA ALA A 343 2.61 -27.33 -11.41
C ALA A 343 3.54 -27.68 -10.23
N HIS A 344 3.04 -28.43 -9.25
CA HIS A 344 3.79 -28.81 -8.05
C HIS A 344 4.20 -30.28 -8.01
N ILE A 345 3.83 -31.10 -9.00
CA ILE A 345 4.28 -32.49 -9.11
C ILE A 345 5.80 -32.52 -9.23
N ARG A 346 6.43 -33.37 -8.40
CA ARG A 346 7.86 -33.67 -8.45
C ARG A 346 8.08 -35.10 -8.95
N SER A 347 9.29 -35.40 -9.41
CA SER A 347 9.66 -36.77 -9.80
C SER A 347 9.48 -37.78 -8.66
N SER A 348 9.71 -37.36 -7.41
CA SER A 348 9.47 -38.17 -6.21
C SER A 348 8.01 -38.53 -5.98
N ASP A 349 7.08 -37.82 -6.59
CA ASP A 349 5.64 -38.04 -6.43
C ASP A 349 5.11 -39.07 -7.44
N LEU A 350 5.96 -39.50 -8.38
CA LEU A 350 5.62 -40.42 -9.46
C LEU A 350 6.12 -41.83 -9.13
N THR A 351 5.24 -42.81 -9.26
CA THR A 351 5.60 -44.23 -9.14
C THR A 351 5.11 -44.95 -10.39
N PHE A 352 6.05 -45.48 -11.16
CA PHE A 352 5.77 -46.23 -12.38
C PHE A 352 5.55 -47.70 -12.01
N ASN A 353 4.32 -48.17 -12.16
CA ASN A 353 3.96 -49.57 -12.00
C ASN A 353 3.72 -50.20 -13.38
N ASP A 354 3.76 -51.53 -13.48
CA ASP A 354 3.65 -52.24 -14.76
C ASP A 354 2.34 -51.94 -15.52
N SER A 355 1.27 -51.64 -14.79
CA SER A 355 -0.06 -51.38 -15.36
C SER A 355 -0.47 -49.91 -15.40
N HIS A 356 0.18 -49.04 -14.62
CA HIS A 356 -0.26 -47.66 -14.45
C HIS A 356 0.83 -46.75 -13.86
N LEU A 357 0.65 -45.44 -14.05
CA LEU A 357 1.38 -44.42 -13.34
C LEU A 357 0.59 -44.00 -12.09
N GLN A 358 1.21 -44.08 -10.92
CA GLN A 358 0.67 -43.52 -9.68
C GLN A 358 1.28 -42.14 -9.43
N ILE A 359 0.45 -41.17 -9.05
CA ILE A 359 0.84 -39.78 -8.76
C ILE A 359 0.34 -39.42 -7.35
N ASN A 360 1.25 -39.14 -6.44
CA ASN A 360 0.91 -38.75 -5.06
C ASN A 360 0.81 -37.22 -4.96
N ILE A 361 -0.40 -36.70 -4.72
CA ILE A 361 -0.65 -35.26 -4.66
C ILE A 361 -0.75 -34.81 -3.21
N GLN A 362 0.12 -33.89 -2.81
CA GLN A 362 0.02 -33.25 -1.50
C GLN A 362 -1.08 -32.18 -1.50
N LYS A 363 -2.03 -32.27 -0.57
CA LYS A 363 -2.97 -31.18 -0.28
C LYS A 363 -2.25 -30.10 0.52
N LYS A 364 -2.24 -28.87 0.01
CA LYS A 364 -1.80 -27.67 0.75
C LYS A 364 -2.91 -27.11 1.63
#